data_AF-A0A9D8WMV9-F1
#
_entry.id   AF-A0A9D8WMV9-F1
#
_cell.length_a   1.000
_cell.length_b   1.000
_cell.length_c   1.000
_cell.angle_alpha   90.00
_cell.angle_beta   90.00
_cell.angle_gamma   90.00
#
_symmetry.space_group_name_H-M   'P 1'
#
loop_
_entity.id
_entity.type
_entity.pdbx_description
1 polymer ?
#
loop_
_entity_poly.entity_id
_entity_poly.type
_entity_poly.pdbx_seq_one_letter_code
_entity_poly.pdbx_strand_id
1 'polypeptide(L)'
;HARKVNMKFPDLLRFISQYARENGYTRRSTIRVEPKANGLSVIDQLRETTGLNVVATPSPKDSKETRLYAVSPTIEAGRVVLVDGAWNEAFTEEVCGFPSKPHDEYVDVLCYAIDYHVRSPFKPIDKARTARIVY
;
A
#
# COMPACT_ATOMS: atom_id res chain seq x y z
N HIS A 1 -0.72 2.67 9.84
CA HIS A 1 0.51 3.47 9.81
C HIS A 1 1.04 3.56 8.38
N ALA A 2 1.61 4.71 7.99
CA ALA A 2 2.35 4.89 6.73
C ALA A 2 3.66 5.65 6.99
N ARG A 3 4.70 5.37 6.20
CA ARG A 3 6.01 6.04 6.27
C ARG A 3 6.60 6.20 4.87
N LYS A 4 7.05 7.41 4.54
CA LYS A 4 7.91 7.67 3.37
C LYS A 4 9.35 7.67 3.84
N VAL A 5 10.21 6.91 3.16
CA VAL A 5 11.62 6.75 3.51
C VAL A 5 12.49 6.80 2.26
N ASN A 6 13.67 7.39 2.39
CA ASN A 6 14.72 7.30 1.39
C ASN A 6 15.93 6.62 2.05
N MET A 7 16.25 5.42 1.60
CA MET A 7 17.21 4.52 2.24
C MET A 7 18.08 3.85 1.21
N LYS A 8 19.33 3.54 1.58
CA LYS A 8 20.18 2.65 0.80
C LYS A 8 19.57 1.25 0.78
N PHE A 9 19.84 0.50 -0.28
CA PHE A 9 19.20 -0.81 -0.49
C PHE A 9 19.29 -1.78 0.71
N PRO A 10 20.45 -1.97 1.38
CA PRO A 10 20.51 -2.86 2.55
C PRO A 10 19.66 -2.36 3.74
N ASP A 11 19.59 -1.04 3.94
CA ASP A 11 18.78 -0.43 4.99
C ASP A 11 17.28 -0.59 4.70
N LEU A 12 16.89 -0.47 3.43
CA LEU A 12 15.51 -0.68 2.99
C LEU A 12 15.03 -2.11 3.29
N LEU A 13 15.84 -3.14 3.02
CA LEU A 13 15.47 -4.53 3.30
C LEU A 13 15.24 -4.78 4.81
N ARG A 14 16.14 -4.24 5.65
CA ARG A 14 15.99 -4.28 7.11
C ARG A 14 14.75 -3.56 7.57
N PHE A 15 14.53 -2.35 7.04
CA PHE A 15 13.37 -1.52 7.36
C PHE A 15 12.06 -2.23 7.03
N ILE A 16 11.90 -2.79 5.82
CA ILE A 16 10.67 -3.48 5.42
C ILE A 16 10.35 -4.63 6.39
N SER A 17 11.37 -5.43 6.74
CA SER A 17 11.21 -6.56 7.65
C SER A 17 10.81 -6.13 9.05
N GLN A 18 11.46 -5.10 9.59
CA GLN A 18 11.15 -4.55 10.91
C GLN A 18 9.77 -3.89 10.92
N TYR A 19 9.49 -3.03 9.94
CA TYR A 19 8.22 -2.33 9.80
C TYR A 19 7.05 -3.30 9.70
N ALA A 20 7.18 -4.38 8.92
CA ALA A 20 6.15 -5.41 8.84
C ALA A 20 5.87 -6.02 10.23
N ARG A 21 6.90 -6.43 10.96
CA ARG A 21 6.76 -7.04 12.30
C ARG A 21 6.11 -6.09 13.31
N GLU A 22 6.58 -4.84 13.36
CA GLU A 22 6.05 -3.81 14.27
C GLU A 22 4.58 -3.48 13.99
N ASN A 23 4.13 -3.66 12.74
CA ASN A 23 2.77 -3.37 12.31
C ASN A 23 1.89 -4.62 12.21
N GLY A 24 2.20 -5.67 12.99
CA GLY A 24 1.33 -6.83 13.16
C GLY A 24 1.29 -7.76 11.94
N TYR A 25 2.39 -7.88 11.20
CA TYR A 25 2.49 -8.85 10.12
C TYR A 25 2.21 -10.27 10.60
N THR A 26 1.34 -10.99 9.87
CA THR A 26 0.96 -12.38 10.16
C THR A 26 1.18 -13.27 8.95
N ARG A 27 1.00 -14.58 9.10
CA ARG A 27 1.01 -15.55 7.99
C ARG A 27 -0.03 -15.27 6.88
N ARG A 28 -1.03 -14.44 7.16
CA ARG A 28 -2.05 -14.03 6.18
C ARG A 28 -1.72 -12.72 5.47
N SER A 29 -0.67 -12.02 5.92
CA SER A 29 -0.24 -10.75 5.37
C SER A 29 0.58 -10.96 4.10
N THR A 30 0.51 -10.01 3.19
CA THR A 30 1.33 -9.94 1.97
C THR A 30 2.07 -8.62 1.96
N ILE A 31 3.34 -8.63 1.55
CA ILE A 31 4.09 -7.43 1.21
C ILE A 31 4.07 -7.32 -0.30
N ARG A 32 3.53 -6.23 -0.80
CA ARG A 32 3.27 -6.03 -2.22
C ARG A 32 4.21 -4.97 -2.76
N VAL A 33 5.02 -5.31 -3.76
CA VAL A 33 6.05 -4.44 -4.33
C VAL A 33 5.83 -4.31 -5.83
N GLU A 34 5.85 -3.10 -6.36
CA GLU A 34 5.81 -2.89 -7.81
C GLU A 34 7.15 -3.32 -8.42
N PRO A 35 7.18 -4.17 -9.46
CA PRO A 35 8.40 -4.70 -10.06
C PRO A 35 9.05 -3.69 -11.02
N LYS A 36 9.27 -2.45 -10.57
CA LYS A 36 9.90 -1.37 -11.33
C LYS A 36 11.20 -0.92 -10.68
N ALA A 37 12.16 -0.47 -11.49
CA ALA A 37 13.50 -0.09 -11.03
C ALA A 37 14.15 -1.20 -10.19
N ASN A 38 14.43 -0.96 -8.92
CA ASN A 38 15.02 -1.94 -7.99
C ASN A 38 13.99 -2.86 -7.32
N GLY A 39 12.69 -2.75 -7.65
CA GLY A 39 11.62 -3.51 -7.01
C GLY A 39 11.75 -5.03 -7.16
N LEU A 40 12.22 -5.53 -8.31
CA LEU A 40 12.50 -6.96 -8.50
C LEU A 40 13.59 -7.45 -7.54
N SER A 41 14.69 -6.71 -7.42
CA SER A 41 15.76 -7.04 -6.49
C SER A 41 15.30 -7.02 -5.04
N VAL A 42 14.40 -6.08 -4.66
CA VAL A 42 13.79 -6.08 -3.32
C VAL A 42 12.95 -7.34 -3.09
N ILE A 43 12.14 -7.73 -4.07
CA ILE A 43 11.29 -8.93 -3.98
C ILE A 43 12.14 -10.18 -3.79
N ASP A 44 13.14 -10.38 -4.65
CA ASP A 44 13.98 -11.58 -4.64
C ASP A 44 14.78 -11.66 -3.32
N GLN A 45 15.41 -10.57 -2.91
CA GLN A 45 16.19 -10.53 -1.68
C GLN A 45 15.34 -10.75 -0.44
N LEU A 46 14.15 -10.14 -0.34
CA LEU A 46 13.27 -10.39 0.81
C LEU A 46 12.76 -11.83 0.83
N ARG A 47 12.49 -12.46 -0.33
CA ARG A 47 12.07 -13.87 -0.38
C ARG A 47 13.19 -14.84 0.02
N GLU A 48 14.42 -14.54 -0.38
CA GLU A 48 15.59 -15.38 -0.09
C GLU A 48 16.02 -15.23 1.38
N THR A 49 16.04 -14.01 1.89
CA THR A 49 16.61 -13.71 3.21
C THR A 49 15.59 -13.67 4.34
N THR A 50 14.29 -13.70 4.03
CA THR A 50 13.22 -13.63 5.02
C THR A 50 12.12 -14.66 4.77
N GLY A 51 11.34 -14.99 5.81
CA GLY A 51 10.12 -15.79 5.67
C GLY A 51 8.87 -14.97 5.30
N LEU A 52 9.03 -13.76 4.77
CA LEU A 52 7.91 -12.87 4.44
C LEU A 52 7.27 -13.28 3.11
N ASN A 53 5.94 -13.30 3.07
CA ASN A 53 5.15 -13.45 1.87
C ASN A 53 5.20 -12.16 1.03
N VAL A 54 6.22 -12.06 0.19
CA VAL A 54 6.46 -10.92 -0.71
C VAL A 54 5.96 -11.26 -2.11
N VAL A 55 5.19 -10.35 -2.71
CA VAL A 55 4.48 -10.55 -3.98
C VAL A 55 4.67 -9.34 -4.89
N ALA A 56 4.98 -9.60 -6.16
CA ALA A 56 4.97 -8.56 -7.18
C ALA A 56 3.54 -8.07 -7.42
N THR A 57 3.33 -6.76 -7.39
CA THR A 57 2.05 -6.17 -7.81
C THR A 57 2.04 -6.02 -9.32
N PRO A 58 0.91 -6.29 -10.01
CA PRO A 58 0.80 -6.01 -11.44
C PRO A 58 1.10 -4.55 -11.72
N SER A 59 1.99 -4.29 -12.69
CA SER A 59 2.30 -2.93 -13.10
C SER A 59 1.07 -2.29 -13.76
N PRO A 60 0.71 -1.06 -13.37
CA PRO A 60 -0.44 -0.37 -13.93
C PRO A 60 -0.20 -0.04 -15.40
N LYS A 61 -1.24 -0.22 -16.22
CA LYS A 61 -1.22 0.11 -17.66
C LYS A 61 -1.70 1.54 -17.92
N ASP A 62 -2.71 1.97 -17.16
CA ASP A 62 -3.32 3.28 -17.30
C ASP A 62 -2.55 4.34 -16.50
N SER A 63 -2.75 5.61 -16.86
CA SER A 63 -2.19 6.74 -16.12
C SER A 63 -2.67 6.75 -14.66
N LYS A 64 -1.90 7.42 -13.79
CA LYS A 64 -2.28 7.59 -12.38
C LYS A 64 -3.62 8.29 -12.24
N GLU A 65 -3.87 9.35 -13.02
CA GLU A 65 -5.14 10.07 -13.06
C GLU A 65 -6.32 9.15 -13.40
N THR A 66 -6.20 8.35 -14.47
CA THR A 66 -7.25 7.39 -14.87
C THR A 66 -7.52 6.37 -13.77
N ARG A 67 -6.47 5.86 -13.10
CA ARG A 67 -6.64 4.91 -12.00
C ARG A 67 -7.29 5.54 -10.77
N LEU A 68 -6.90 6.76 -10.41
CA LEU A 68 -7.50 7.49 -9.29
C LEU A 68 -8.99 7.76 -9.55
N TYR A 69 -9.32 8.20 -10.77
CA TYR A 69 -10.71 8.38 -11.20
C TYR A 69 -11.49 7.07 -11.13
N ALA A 70 -10.90 5.96 -11.58
CA ALA A 70 -11.55 4.65 -11.54
C ALA A 70 -11.86 4.18 -10.10
N VAL A 71 -11.07 4.57 -9.10
CA VAL A 71 -11.30 4.18 -7.70
C VAL A 71 -12.13 5.18 -6.91
N SER A 72 -12.36 6.41 -7.41
CA SER A 72 -13.12 7.45 -6.71
C SER A 72 -14.51 7.00 -6.24
N PRO A 73 -15.32 6.25 -7.03
CA PRO A 73 -16.64 5.82 -6.57
C PRO A 73 -16.59 4.85 -5.38
N THR A 74 -15.45 4.17 -5.18
CA THR A 74 -15.26 3.31 -3.99
C THR A 74 -15.01 4.16 -2.75
N ILE A 75 -14.24 5.24 -2.91
CA ILE A 75 -13.92 6.18 -1.83
C ILE A 75 -15.17 6.98 -1.45
N GLU A 76 -15.86 7.58 -2.43
CA GLU A 76 -17.08 8.38 -2.26
C GLU A 76 -18.23 7.60 -1.62
N ALA A 77 -18.32 6.30 -1.91
CA ALA A 77 -19.29 5.39 -1.28
C ALA A 77 -18.94 5.00 0.17
N GLY A 78 -17.89 5.60 0.77
CA GLY A 78 -17.48 5.34 2.15
C GLY A 78 -16.87 3.95 2.36
N ARG A 79 -16.36 3.30 1.31
CA ARG A 79 -15.74 1.96 1.41
C ARG A 79 -14.25 1.99 1.77
N VAL A 80 -13.68 3.19 1.94
CA VAL A 80 -12.31 3.42 2.38
C VAL A 80 -12.35 4.26 3.65
N VAL A 81 -11.62 3.81 4.66
CA VAL A 81 -11.52 4.52 5.95
C VAL A 81 -10.04 4.66 6.29
N LEU A 82 -9.64 5.85 6.73
CA LEU A 82 -8.31 6.09 7.27
C LEU A 82 -8.31 5.73 8.75
N VAL A 83 -7.38 4.87 9.15
CA VAL A 83 -7.12 4.61 10.57
C VAL A 83 -6.38 5.81 11.16
N ASP A 84 -6.58 6.07 12.45
CA ASP A 84 -5.92 7.19 13.10
C ASP A 84 -4.38 7.09 13.00
N GLY A 85 -3.74 8.24 12.84
CA GLY A 85 -2.29 8.35 12.76
C GLY A 85 -1.80 9.62 12.10
N ALA A 86 -0.62 10.07 12.52
CA ALA A 86 0.04 11.29 12.06
C ALA A 86 0.33 11.35 10.55
N TRP A 87 0.15 10.25 9.82
CA TRP A 87 0.33 10.18 8.37
C TRP A 87 -0.90 10.66 7.58
N ASN A 88 -2.07 10.80 8.23
CA ASN A 88 -3.34 11.10 7.58
C ASN A 88 -3.36 12.47 6.90
N GLU A 89 -2.77 13.49 7.52
CA GLU A 89 -2.72 14.84 6.95
C GLU A 89 -1.89 14.85 5.66
N ALA A 90 -0.64 14.38 5.71
CA ALA A 90 0.23 14.27 4.54
C ALA A 90 -0.38 13.37 3.44
N PHE A 91 -1.04 12.27 3.81
CA PHE A 91 -1.76 11.42 2.86
C PHE A 91 -2.90 12.16 2.16
N THR A 92 -3.72 12.87 2.93
CA THR A 92 -4.89 13.57 2.40
C THR A 92 -4.48 14.74 1.52
N GLU A 93 -3.50 15.54 1.94
CA GLU A 93 -2.96 16.64 1.15
C GLU A 93 -2.38 16.18 -0.19
N GLU A 94 -1.70 15.03 -0.20
CA GLU A 94 -1.12 14.47 -1.41
C GLU A 94 -2.20 13.94 -2.36
N VAL A 95 -3.11 13.10 -1.86
CA VAL A 95 -4.15 12.48 -2.69
C VAL A 95 -5.14 13.52 -3.20
N CYS A 96 -5.56 14.48 -2.39
CA CYS A 96 -6.49 15.54 -2.79
C CYS A 96 -5.81 16.64 -3.61
N GLY A 97 -4.50 16.82 -3.49
CA GLY A 97 -3.73 17.80 -4.27
C GLY A 97 -3.21 17.28 -5.61
N PHE A 98 -3.30 15.97 -5.87
CA PHE A 98 -2.92 15.36 -7.12
C PHE A 98 -3.81 15.87 -8.28
N PRO A 99 -3.26 16.13 -9.49
CA PRO A 99 -1.90 15.87 -9.96
C PRO A 99 -0.90 17.02 -9.72
N SER A 100 -1.28 18.08 -9.02
CA SER A 100 -0.45 19.29 -8.88
C SER A 100 0.62 19.20 -7.80
N LYS A 101 0.59 18.16 -6.95
CA LYS A 101 1.60 17.95 -5.90
C LYS A 101 2.87 17.30 -6.47
N PRO A 102 4.05 17.61 -5.91
CA PRO A 102 5.33 17.06 -6.39
C PRO A 102 5.52 15.57 -6.07
N HIS A 103 4.79 15.06 -5.08
CA HIS A 103 4.80 13.67 -4.66
C HIS A 103 3.44 13.04 -4.94
N ASP A 104 3.43 11.77 -5.31
CA ASP A 104 2.22 11.03 -5.69
C ASP A 104 2.26 9.55 -5.27
N GLU A 105 3.21 9.15 -4.42
CA GLU A 105 3.34 7.75 -4.01
C GLU A 105 2.12 7.25 -3.23
N TYR A 106 1.45 8.11 -2.46
CA TYR A 106 0.22 7.75 -1.77
C TYR A 106 -0.95 7.51 -2.71
N VAL A 107 -0.98 8.19 -3.87
CA VAL A 107 -1.99 7.95 -4.91
C VAL A 107 -1.83 6.54 -5.47
N ASP A 108 -0.59 6.11 -5.74
CA ASP A 108 -0.30 4.76 -6.18
C ASP A 108 -0.69 3.71 -5.14
N VAL A 109 -0.28 3.91 -3.89
CA VAL A 109 -0.60 2.98 -2.79
C VAL A 109 -2.11 2.84 -2.58
N LEU A 110 -2.86 3.96 -2.63
CA LEU A 110 -4.32 3.95 -2.53
C LEU A 110 -4.96 3.15 -3.67
N CYS A 111 -4.55 3.41 -4.91
CA CYS A 111 -5.08 2.71 -6.07
C CYS A 111 -4.78 1.21 -6.01
N TYR A 112 -3.55 0.82 -5.66
CA TYR A 112 -3.17 -0.58 -5.50
C TYR A 112 -3.97 -1.27 -4.39
N ALA A 113 -4.17 -0.60 -3.26
CA ALA A 113 -4.92 -1.15 -2.13
C ALA A 113 -6.39 -1.39 -2.51
N ILE A 114 -7.04 -0.42 -3.16
CA ILE A 114 -8.44 -0.55 -3.59
C ILE A 114 -8.58 -1.65 -4.64
N ASP A 115 -7.71 -1.67 -5.65
CA ASP A 115 -7.76 -2.70 -6.69
C ASP A 115 -7.60 -4.11 -6.08
N TYR A 116 -6.62 -4.29 -5.21
CA TYR A 116 -6.36 -5.56 -4.54
C TYR A 116 -7.53 -6.01 -3.63
N HIS A 117 -8.14 -5.10 -2.87
CA HIS A 117 -9.15 -5.45 -1.88
C HIS A 117 -10.59 -5.44 -2.38
N VAL A 118 -10.90 -4.66 -3.42
CA VAL A 118 -12.28 -4.41 -3.87
C VAL A 118 -12.53 -5.00 -5.25
N ARG A 119 -11.55 -4.92 -6.16
CA ARG A 119 -11.71 -5.37 -7.55
C ARG A 119 -11.24 -6.80 -7.78
N SER A 120 -10.44 -7.36 -6.86
CA SER A 120 -10.12 -8.78 -6.89
C SER A 120 -11.35 -9.62 -6.52
N PRO A 121 -11.75 -10.63 -7.33
CA PRO A 121 -12.91 -11.49 -7.05
C PRO A 121 -12.75 -12.35 -5.77
N PHE A 122 -11.61 -12.26 -5.07
CA PHE A 122 -11.28 -13.05 -3.89
C PHE A 122 -10.82 -12.18 -2.71
N LYS A 123 -11.79 -11.62 -1.96
CA LYS A 123 -11.88 -11.66 -0.49
C LYS A 123 -12.98 -10.70 -0.03
N PRO A 124 -14.05 -11.18 0.62
CA PRO A 124 -14.94 -10.30 1.37
C PRO A 124 -14.14 -9.51 2.41
N ILE A 125 -14.38 -8.20 2.50
CA ILE A 125 -13.88 -7.38 3.60
C ILE A 125 -14.49 -7.93 4.89
N ASP A 126 -13.64 -8.45 5.79
CA ASP A 126 -14.06 -8.93 7.09
C ASP A 126 -14.46 -7.74 7.97
N LYS A 127 -15.75 -7.41 7.96
CA LYS A 127 -16.32 -6.28 8.71
C LYS A 127 -16.13 -6.44 10.23
N ALA A 128 -16.09 -7.67 10.74
CA ALA A 128 -15.87 -7.93 12.16
C ALA A 128 -14.44 -7.58 12.59
N ARG A 129 -13.47 -7.72 11.67
CA ARG A 129 -12.08 -7.31 11.89
C ARG A 129 -11.89 -5.80 11.81
N THR A 130 -12.50 -5.10 10.84
CA THR A 130 -12.36 -3.64 10.73
C THR A 130 -12.87 -2.96 11.98
N ALA A 131 -13.97 -3.44 12.56
CA ALA A 131 -14.50 -2.92 13.82
C ALA A 131 -13.49 -3.04 14.98
N ARG A 132 -12.63 -4.07 15.03
CA ARG A 132 -11.66 -4.29 16.12
C ARG A 132 -10.38 -3.45 16.01
N ILE A 133 -10.17 -2.74 14.90
CA ILE A 133 -8.99 -1.89 14.67
C ILE A 133 -9.29 -0.43 15.01
N VAL A 134 -10.58 -0.07 15.15
CA VAL A 134 -11.07 1.30 15.37
C VAL A 134 -11.47 1.53 16.85
N TYR A 135 -11.32 0.51 17.71
CA TYR A 135 -11.52 0.60 19.17
C TYR A 135 -10.30 0.08 19.91
#